data_AF-A0A4Q0M871-F1
#
_entry.id   AF-A0A4Q0M871-F1
#
_cell.length_a   1.000
_cell.length_b   1.000
_cell.length_c   1.000
_cell.angle_alpha   90.00
_cell.angle_beta   90.00
_cell.angle_gamma   90.00
#
_symmetry.space_group_name_H-M   'P 1'
#
loop_
_entity.id
_entity.type
_entity.pdbx_description
1 polymer ?
#
loop_
_entity_poly.entity_id
_entity_poly.type
_entity_poly.pdbx_seq_one_letter_code
_entity_poly.pdbx_strand_id
1 'polypeptide(L)'
;MTSPATSRESETEQSARDRALWCAVIRQALTDATRTIAPSEPNRAHVEQRQARTWFTGAGKDFRDVCYLAGMDPDAVRERAVRLIEEAASAEPVVVRKGRSANIIEFEGKTLTRRQWAAEKGLTFETLASRLRNEWPIDAALNTPTNPARRRRHGRPEARGVGRVSGVHAGTGALPTAQMSA
;
A
#
# COMPACT_ATOMS: atom_id res chain seq x y z
N MET A 1 -42.77 12.42 50.21
CA MET A 1 -43.13 11.39 49.22
C MET A 1 -42.55 11.81 47.88
N THR A 2 -41.28 11.50 47.65
CA THR A 2 -40.54 11.91 46.45
C THR A 2 -40.56 10.74 45.47
N SER A 3 -41.23 10.95 44.34
CA SER A 3 -41.46 9.95 43.29
C SER A 3 -40.15 9.50 42.60
N PRO A 4 -39.95 8.19 42.35
CA PRO A 4 -38.79 7.65 41.64
C PRO A 4 -38.97 7.53 40.11
N ALA A 5 -39.95 8.21 39.50
CA ALA A 5 -40.30 8.00 38.08
C ALA A 5 -39.32 8.62 37.07
N THR A 6 -38.62 9.71 37.44
CA THR A 6 -37.80 10.51 36.52
C THR A 6 -36.54 9.80 35.99
N SER A 7 -36.04 8.78 36.68
CA SER A 7 -34.81 8.07 36.25
C SER A 7 -35.08 7.03 35.15
N ARG A 8 -36.27 6.43 35.11
CA ARG A 8 -36.60 5.40 34.12
C ARG A 8 -37.01 5.99 32.77
N GLU A 9 -37.63 7.17 32.78
CA GLU A 9 -38.05 7.88 31.57
C GLU A 9 -36.85 8.44 30.80
N SER A 10 -35.84 8.97 31.50
CA SER A 10 -34.62 9.53 30.88
C SER A 10 -33.72 8.46 30.24
N GLU A 11 -33.63 7.25 30.80
CA GLU A 11 -32.88 6.14 30.22
C GLU A 11 -33.48 5.65 28.90
N THR A 12 -34.82 5.63 28.79
CA THR A 12 -35.50 5.26 27.54
C THR A 12 -35.34 6.31 26.45
N GLU A 13 -35.32 7.60 26.82
CA GLU A 13 -35.10 8.69 25.87
C GLU A 13 -33.65 8.75 25.38
N GLN A 14 -32.67 8.56 26.28
CA GLN A 14 -31.26 8.48 25.91
C GLN A 14 -31.00 7.28 24.98
N SER A 15 -31.56 6.11 25.31
CA SER A 15 -31.45 4.92 24.46
C SER A 15 -32.07 5.13 23.07
N ALA A 16 -33.16 5.90 22.97
CA ALA A 16 -33.78 6.24 21.70
C ALA A 16 -32.92 7.21 20.87
N ARG A 17 -32.28 8.20 21.52
CA ARG A 17 -31.35 9.13 20.87
C ARG A 17 -30.10 8.42 20.37
N ASP A 18 -29.53 7.53 21.17
CA ASP A 18 -28.35 6.73 20.79
C ASP A 18 -28.69 5.81 19.62
N ARG A 19 -29.85 5.14 19.65
CA ARG A 19 -30.35 4.36 18.50
C ARG A 19 -30.46 5.21 17.23
N ALA A 20 -31.01 6.42 17.32
CA ALA A 20 -31.13 7.31 16.19
C ALA A 20 -29.75 7.72 15.63
N LEU A 21 -28.76 7.94 16.50
CA LEU A 21 -27.38 8.20 16.10
C LEU A 21 -26.80 7.01 15.31
N TRP A 22 -26.93 5.79 15.83
CA TRP A 22 -26.38 4.60 15.16
C TRP A 22 -27.11 4.27 13.86
N CYS A 23 -28.43 4.50 13.78
CA CYS A 23 -29.17 4.46 12.53
C CYS A 23 -28.63 5.47 11.50
N ALA A 24 -28.26 6.68 11.94
CA ALA A 24 -27.67 7.69 11.07
C ALA A 24 -26.30 7.25 10.54
N VAL A 25 -25.46 6.60 11.37
CA VAL A 25 -24.17 6.03 10.96
C VAL A 25 -24.36 4.97 9.88
N ILE A 26 -25.27 4.01 10.10
CA ILE A 26 -25.56 2.95 9.11
C ILE A 26 -26.05 3.57 7.80
N ARG A 27 -26.97 4.55 7.87
CA ARG A 27 -27.48 5.25 6.68
C ARG A 27 -26.38 6.01 5.93
N GLN A 28 -25.49 6.68 6.65
CA GLN A 28 -24.37 7.40 6.04
C GLN A 28 -23.42 6.42 5.35
N ALA A 29 -23.02 5.34 6.02
CA ALA A 29 -22.18 4.30 5.43
C ALA A 29 -22.82 3.68 4.19
N LEU A 30 -24.15 3.45 4.20
CA LEU A 30 -24.87 2.96 3.03
C LEU A 30 -24.78 3.95 1.88
N THR A 31 -25.01 5.24 2.16
CA THR A 31 -24.89 6.32 1.16
C THR A 31 -23.50 6.36 0.55
N ASP A 32 -22.46 6.25 1.37
CA ASP A 32 -21.07 6.26 0.93
C ASP A 32 -20.74 5.01 0.11
N ALA A 33 -21.31 3.85 0.44
CA ALA A 33 -21.09 2.59 -0.28
C ALA A 33 -21.81 2.54 -1.65
N THR A 34 -22.98 3.17 -1.77
CA THR A 34 -23.81 3.15 -3.00
C THR A 34 -23.64 4.39 -3.88
N ARG A 35 -22.91 5.42 -3.43
CA ARG A 35 -22.67 6.62 -4.22
C ARG A 35 -22.00 6.27 -5.55
N THR A 36 -22.57 6.69 -6.67
CA THR A 36 -21.90 6.62 -7.97
C THR A 36 -20.80 7.68 -8.03
N ILE A 37 -19.54 7.25 -8.18
CA ILE A 37 -18.39 8.16 -8.21
C ILE A 37 -17.94 8.33 -9.66
N ALA A 38 -17.91 9.59 -10.13
CA ALA A 38 -17.41 9.90 -11.46
C ALA A 38 -15.89 9.67 -11.56
N PRO A 39 -15.34 9.37 -12.75
CA PRO A 39 -13.91 9.13 -12.93
C PRO A 39 -13.00 10.31 -12.53
N SER A 40 -13.56 11.52 -12.55
CA SER A 40 -12.87 12.77 -12.23
C SER A 40 -12.84 13.09 -10.73
N GLU A 41 -13.57 12.34 -9.91
CA GLU A 41 -13.61 12.55 -8.46
C GLU A 41 -12.24 12.23 -7.83
N PRO A 42 -11.91 12.87 -6.69
CA PRO A 42 -10.64 12.66 -6.02
C PRO A 42 -10.53 11.23 -5.46
N ASN A 43 -9.31 10.70 -5.40
CA ASN A 43 -9.03 9.36 -4.85
C ASN A 43 -9.65 9.10 -3.47
N ARG A 44 -9.79 10.13 -2.62
CA ARG A 44 -10.43 10.00 -1.29
C ARG A 44 -11.85 9.44 -1.38
N ALA A 45 -12.66 9.89 -2.35
CA ALA A 45 -14.04 9.46 -2.49
C ALA A 45 -14.10 7.97 -2.85
N HIS A 46 -13.20 7.52 -3.72
CA HIS A 46 -13.07 6.09 -4.04
C HIS A 46 -12.60 5.25 -2.85
N VAL A 47 -11.71 5.80 -2.02
CA VAL A 47 -11.24 5.11 -0.80
C VAL A 47 -12.38 4.99 0.22
N GLU A 48 -13.11 6.07 0.47
CA GLU A 48 -14.26 6.13 1.38
C GLU A 48 -15.34 5.13 0.96
N GLN A 49 -15.73 5.12 -0.32
CA GLN A 49 -16.70 4.15 -0.86
C GLN A 49 -16.22 2.70 -0.68
N ARG A 50 -14.93 2.41 -0.96
CA ARG A 50 -14.36 1.07 -0.76
C ARG A 50 -14.36 0.65 0.70
N GLN A 51 -14.01 1.57 1.60
CA GLN A 51 -14.04 1.31 3.04
C GLN A 51 -15.46 1.02 3.51
N ALA A 52 -16.45 1.81 3.08
CA ALA A 52 -17.85 1.61 3.41
C ALA A 52 -18.38 0.25 2.90
N ARG A 53 -18.07 -0.12 1.65
CA ARG A 53 -18.40 -1.45 1.10
C ARG A 53 -17.76 -2.58 1.90
N THR A 54 -16.49 -2.42 2.28
CA THR A 54 -15.75 -3.40 3.08
C THR A 54 -16.34 -3.54 4.48
N TRP A 55 -16.83 -2.45 5.07
CA TRP A 55 -17.45 -2.47 6.40
C TRP A 55 -18.71 -3.34 6.44
N PHE A 56 -19.59 -3.24 5.45
CA PHE A 56 -20.78 -4.11 5.33
C PHE A 56 -20.43 -5.56 4.97
N THR A 57 -19.55 -5.78 4.00
CA THR A 57 -19.22 -7.13 3.49
C THR A 57 -18.39 -7.94 4.48
N GLY A 58 -17.45 -7.30 5.17
CA GLY A 58 -16.57 -7.90 6.16
C GLY A 58 -17.25 -8.25 7.48
N ALA A 59 -18.40 -7.63 7.80
CA ALA A 59 -19.24 -7.95 8.95
C ALA A 59 -18.48 -8.09 10.29
N GLY A 60 -17.51 -7.20 10.49
CA GLY A 60 -16.62 -7.19 11.65
C GLY A 60 -17.34 -6.85 12.96
N LYS A 61 -16.61 -6.91 14.08
CA LYS A 61 -17.16 -6.63 15.41
C LYS A 61 -17.82 -5.25 15.49
N ASP A 62 -17.14 -4.21 15.02
CA ASP A 62 -17.64 -2.83 15.06
C ASP A 62 -18.96 -2.67 14.28
N PHE A 63 -19.10 -3.35 13.15
CA PHE A 63 -20.36 -3.36 12.38
C PHE A 63 -21.50 -3.98 13.21
N ARG A 64 -21.26 -5.14 13.82
CA ARG A 64 -22.29 -5.81 14.64
C ARG A 64 -22.69 -4.98 15.83
N ASP A 65 -21.72 -4.40 16.53
CA ASP A 65 -21.97 -3.51 17.68
C ASP A 65 -22.84 -2.32 17.25
N VAL A 66 -22.53 -1.67 16.14
CA VAL A 66 -23.34 -0.56 15.61
C VAL A 66 -24.76 -1.01 15.25
N CYS A 67 -24.94 -2.18 14.64
CA CYS A 67 -26.27 -2.73 14.36
C CYS A 67 -27.06 -3.00 15.65
N TYR A 68 -26.45 -3.64 16.65
CA TYR A 68 -27.11 -3.90 17.92
C TYR A 68 -27.48 -2.62 18.66
N LEU A 69 -26.59 -1.62 18.66
CA LEU A 69 -26.84 -0.31 19.26
C LEU A 69 -27.92 0.47 18.51
N ALA A 70 -28.06 0.26 17.19
CA ALA A 70 -29.17 0.77 16.40
C ALA A 70 -30.49 0.00 16.63
N GLY A 71 -30.45 -1.16 17.31
CA GLY A 71 -31.60 -2.05 17.46
C GLY A 71 -31.96 -2.80 16.17
N MET A 72 -30.99 -3.04 15.29
CA MET A 72 -31.14 -3.75 14.03
C MET A 72 -30.42 -5.10 14.07
N ASP A 73 -30.93 -6.07 13.32
CA ASP A 73 -30.25 -7.34 13.10
C ASP A 73 -29.07 -7.16 12.11
N PRO A 74 -27.82 -7.44 12.50
CA PRO A 74 -26.66 -7.26 11.63
C PRO A 74 -26.72 -8.10 10.35
N ASP A 75 -27.31 -9.30 10.39
CA ASP A 75 -27.39 -10.17 9.23
C ASP A 75 -28.37 -9.61 8.18
N ALA A 76 -29.56 -9.20 8.61
CA ALA A 76 -30.53 -8.52 7.73
C ALA A 76 -29.98 -7.21 7.14
N VAL A 77 -29.29 -6.40 7.94
CA VAL A 77 -28.66 -5.15 7.46
C VAL A 77 -27.59 -5.45 6.41
N ARG A 78 -26.74 -6.45 6.67
CA ARG A 78 -25.70 -6.87 5.74
C ARG A 78 -26.27 -7.37 4.43
N GLU A 79 -27.24 -8.26 4.46
CA GLU A 79 -27.88 -8.79 3.25
C GLU A 79 -28.45 -7.65 2.40
N ARG A 80 -29.16 -6.72 3.04
CA ARG A 80 -29.72 -5.55 2.35
C ARG A 80 -28.64 -4.65 1.76
N ALA A 81 -27.58 -4.37 2.52
CA ALA A 81 -26.48 -3.53 2.08
C ALA A 81 -25.72 -4.15 0.89
N VAL A 82 -25.41 -5.45 0.95
CA VAL A 82 -24.71 -6.18 -0.12
C VAL A 82 -25.49 -6.09 -1.43
N ARG A 83 -26.80 -6.36 -1.39
CA ARG A 83 -27.65 -6.24 -2.58
C ARG A 83 -27.60 -4.84 -3.20
N LEU A 84 -27.69 -3.79 -2.38
CA LEU A 84 -27.66 -2.41 -2.86
C LEU A 84 -26.27 -2.04 -3.41
N ILE A 85 -25.20 -2.56 -2.82
CA ILE A 85 -23.83 -2.36 -3.30
C ILE A 85 -23.64 -3.05 -4.65
N GLU A 86 -24.13 -4.27 -4.83
CA GLU A 86 -24.07 -4.99 -6.10
C GLU A 86 -24.84 -4.26 -7.20
N GLU A 87 -26.05 -3.78 -6.88
CA GLU A 87 -26.87 -2.97 -7.78
C GLU A 87 -26.14 -1.68 -8.19
N ALA A 88 -25.58 -0.95 -7.22
CA ALA A 88 -24.80 0.26 -7.48
C ALA A 88 -23.53 -0.03 -8.29
N ALA A 89 -22.79 -1.10 -7.97
CA ALA A 89 -21.59 -1.50 -8.69
C ALA A 89 -21.89 -1.88 -10.15
N SER A 90 -23.06 -2.49 -10.42
CA SER A 90 -23.50 -2.77 -11.79
C SER A 90 -23.86 -1.50 -12.57
N ALA A 91 -24.22 -0.42 -11.88
CA ALA A 91 -24.53 0.88 -12.50
C ALA A 91 -23.29 1.79 -12.65
N GLU A 92 -22.13 1.40 -12.09
CA GLU A 92 -20.91 2.20 -12.17
C GLU A 92 -20.33 2.21 -13.59
N PRO A 93 -19.88 3.38 -14.09
CA PRO A 93 -19.20 3.46 -15.38
C PRO A 93 -17.88 2.69 -15.30
N VAL A 94 -17.69 1.72 -16.21
CA VAL A 94 -16.44 0.94 -16.32
C VAL A 94 -15.29 1.87 -16.70
N VAL A 95 -14.57 2.37 -15.70
CA VAL A 95 -13.32 3.11 -15.90
C VAL A 95 -12.23 2.15 -16.33
N VAL A 96 -12.01 2.07 -17.65
CA VAL A 96 -10.78 1.51 -18.21
C VAL A 96 -9.62 2.34 -17.70
N ARG A 97 -8.96 1.88 -16.63
CA ARG A 97 -7.71 2.48 -16.18
C ARG A 97 -6.73 2.30 -17.34
N LYS A 98 -6.36 3.40 -18.00
CA LYS A 98 -5.21 3.43 -18.90
C LYS A 98 -3.98 3.17 -18.01
N GLY A 99 -3.69 1.89 -17.76
CA GLY A 99 -2.51 1.47 -17.02
C GLY A 99 -1.34 2.22 -17.65
N ARG A 100 -0.59 2.97 -16.83
CA ARG A 100 0.55 3.81 -17.27
C ARG A 100 1.20 3.11 -18.44
N SER A 101 0.97 3.61 -19.66
CA SER A 101 1.31 2.90 -20.88
C SER A 101 2.73 2.41 -20.71
N ALA A 102 2.87 1.10 -20.54
CA ALA A 102 4.12 0.49 -20.15
C ALA A 102 5.01 0.52 -21.39
N ASN A 103 5.53 1.73 -21.72
CA ASN A 103 6.19 2.12 -22.96
C ASN A 103 6.68 0.89 -23.71
N ILE A 104 5.84 0.46 -24.64
CA ILE A 104 6.09 -0.68 -25.51
C ILE A 104 7.12 -0.20 -26.52
N ILE A 105 8.19 -0.97 -26.66
CA ILE A 105 9.28 -0.71 -27.58
C ILE A 105 9.30 -1.87 -28.56
N GLU A 106 9.31 -1.53 -29.83
CA GLU A 106 9.47 -2.49 -30.91
C GLU A 106 10.95 -2.57 -31.27
N PHE A 107 11.53 -3.77 -31.14
CA PHE A 107 12.94 -4.01 -31.46
C PHE A 107 13.14 -5.50 -31.82
N GLU A 108 13.96 -5.79 -32.83
CA GLU A 108 14.21 -7.18 -33.30
C GLU A 108 12.92 -7.98 -33.61
N GLY A 109 11.88 -7.32 -34.12
CA GLY A 109 10.59 -7.96 -34.43
C GLY A 109 9.74 -8.34 -33.20
N LYS A 110 10.16 -7.96 -31.99
CA LYS A 110 9.41 -8.14 -30.74
C LYS A 110 8.87 -6.81 -30.23
N THR A 111 7.64 -6.81 -29.73
CA THR A 111 6.98 -5.65 -29.12
C THR A 111 6.83 -5.87 -27.62
N LEU A 112 7.84 -5.45 -26.85
CA LEU A 112 7.90 -5.68 -25.41
C LEU A 112 7.85 -4.36 -24.64
N THR A 113 7.38 -4.41 -23.40
CA THR A 113 7.47 -3.25 -22.50
C THR A 113 8.93 -2.94 -22.15
N ARG A 114 9.27 -1.69 -21.84
CA ARG A 114 10.61 -1.32 -21.31
C ARG A 114 11.11 -2.23 -20.20
N ARG A 115 10.24 -2.70 -19.30
CA ARG A 115 10.64 -3.62 -18.20
C ARG A 115 11.05 -4.99 -18.73
N GLN A 116 10.28 -5.52 -19.67
CA GLN A 116 10.60 -6.80 -20.32
C GLN A 116 11.89 -6.69 -21.14
N TRP A 117 12.06 -5.61 -21.91
CA TRP A 117 13.31 -5.37 -22.64
C TRP A 117 14.52 -5.22 -21.72
N ALA A 118 14.36 -4.53 -20.59
CA ALA A 118 15.43 -4.42 -19.59
C ALA A 118 15.81 -5.81 -19.04
N ALA A 119 14.82 -6.66 -18.72
CA ALA A 119 15.07 -8.02 -18.27
C ALA A 119 15.74 -8.89 -19.35
N GLU A 120 15.24 -8.86 -20.59
CA GLU A 120 15.75 -9.64 -21.74
C GLU A 120 17.24 -9.32 -22.02
N LYS A 121 17.62 -8.04 -21.95
CA LYS A 121 18.99 -7.59 -22.25
C LYS A 121 19.88 -7.45 -21.01
N GLY A 122 19.41 -7.90 -19.84
CA GLY A 122 20.16 -7.86 -18.58
C GLY A 122 20.45 -6.45 -18.03
N LEU A 123 19.63 -5.47 -18.38
CA LEU A 123 19.71 -4.08 -17.93
C LEU A 123 18.76 -3.82 -16.76
N THR A 124 19.08 -2.83 -15.91
CA THR A 124 18.08 -2.33 -14.96
C THR A 124 17.07 -1.46 -15.69
N PHE A 125 15.80 -1.47 -15.24
CA PHE A 125 14.76 -0.60 -15.78
C PHE A 125 15.20 0.88 -15.80
N GLU A 126 15.85 1.34 -14.73
CA GLU A 126 16.35 2.71 -14.61
C GLU A 126 17.42 3.06 -15.64
N THR A 127 18.28 2.09 -15.99
CA THR A 127 19.32 2.25 -17.00
C THR A 127 18.69 2.44 -18.37
N LEU A 128 17.82 1.52 -18.79
CA LEU A 128 17.11 1.63 -20.05
C LEU A 128 16.22 2.89 -20.05
N ALA A 129 15.68 3.27 -18.90
CA ALA A 129 14.87 4.47 -18.77
C ALA A 129 15.68 5.76 -18.97
N SER A 130 16.87 5.83 -18.36
CA SER A 130 17.81 6.94 -18.50
C SER A 130 18.32 7.08 -19.93
N ARG A 131 18.73 5.97 -20.57
CA ARG A 131 19.23 5.96 -21.95
C ARG A 131 18.22 6.55 -22.93
N LEU A 132 16.96 6.10 -22.86
CA LEU A 132 15.91 6.62 -23.74
C LEU A 132 15.49 8.06 -23.42
N ARG A 133 15.64 8.51 -22.17
CA ARG A 133 15.43 9.93 -21.82
C ARG A 133 16.54 10.84 -22.34
N ASN A 134 17.76 10.29 -22.46
CA ASN A 134 18.90 10.96 -23.07
C ASN A 134 18.97 10.71 -24.58
N GLU A 135 17.84 10.34 -25.20
CA GLU A 135 17.68 10.19 -26.64
C GLU A 135 18.64 9.17 -27.27
N TRP A 136 19.05 8.15 -26.52
CA TRP A 136 19.82 7.06 -27.09
C TRP A 136 18.96 6.31 -28.12
N PRO A 137 19.53 5.96 -29.29
CA PRO A 137 18.83 5.10 -30.23
C PRO A 137 18.51 3.77 -29.55
N ILE A 138 17.31 3.23 -29.82
CA ILE A 138 16.75 2.07 -29.13
C ILE A 138 17.71 0.87 -29.15
N ASP A 139 18.33 0.63 -30.30
CA ASP A 139 19.34 -0.42 -30.50
C ASP A 139 20.53 -0.27 -29.54
N ALA A 140 21.16 0.91 -29.51
CA ALA A 140 22.28 1.18 -28.60
C ALA A 140 21.83 1.14 -27.13
N ALA A 141 20.61 1.59 -26.84
CA ALA A 141 20.06 1.59 -25.49
C ALA A 141 19.90 0.18 -24.91
N LEU A 142 19.56 -0.79 -25.77
CA LEU A 142 19.35 -2.20 -25.42
C LEU A 142 20.64 -3.02 -25.43
N ASN A 143 21.56 -2.75 -26.35
CA ASN A 143 22.75 -3.58 -26.54
C ASN A 143 24.00 -3.09 -25.77
N THR A 144 24.01 -1.86 -25.24
CA THR A 144 25.15 -1.39 -24.45
C THR A 144 25.14 -2.01 -23.05
N PRO A 145 26.15 -2.79 -22.63
CA PRO A 145 26.21 -3.31 -21.27
C PRO A 145 26.47 -2.17 -20.26
N THR A 146 25.78 -2.20 -19.12
CA THR A 146 26.10 -1.30 -17.99
C THR A 146 27.30 -1.83 -17.23
N ASN A 147 28.35 -1.02 -17.10
CA ASN A 147 29.53 -1.37 -16.29
C ASN A 147 29.15 -1.44 -14.78
N PRO A 148 29.15 -2.62 -14.16
CA PRO A 148 28.78 -2.78 -12.75
C PRO A 148 29.79 -2.15 -11.79
N ALA A 149 31.01 -1.82 -12.25
CA ALA A 149 32.09 -1.30 -11.41
C ALA A 149 31.81 0.08 -10.80
N ARG A 150 30.83 0.84 -11.31
CA ARG A 150 30.41 2.11 -10.69
C ARG A 150 29.57 1.94 -9.42
N ARG A 151 29.00 0.76 -9.14
CA ARG A 151 28.20 0.51 -7.92
C ARG A 151 29.03 0.53 -6.63
N ARG A 152 30.36 0.35 -6.70
CA ARG A 152 31.25 0.32 -5.52
C ARG A 152 31.52 1.69 -4.88
N ARG A 153 31.11 2.82 -5.49
CA ARG A 153 31.40 4.18 -4.97
C ARG A 153 30.28 4.82 -4.14
N HIS A 154 29.16 4.14 -3.92
CA HIS A 154 28.16 4.52 -2.91
C HIS A 154 28.29 3.61 -1.68
N GLY A 155 29.52 3.45 -1.19
CA GLY A 155 29.76 2.99 0.17
C GLY A 155 29.37 4.10 1.12
N ARG A 156 28.33 3.85 1.93
CA ARG A 156 27.96 4.57 3.14
C ARG A 156 29.23 4.99 3.91
N PRO A 157 29.42 6.27 4.30
CA PRO A 157 30.56 6.65 5.12
C PRO A 157 30.44 5.90 6.45
N GLU A 158 31.42 5.04 6.71
CA GLU A 158 31.57 4.34 7.98
C GLU A 158 31.75 5.39 9.08
N ALA A 159 30.93 5.30 10.12
CA ALA A 159 30.87 6.26 11.20
C ALA A 159 32.21 6.33 11.93
N ARG A 160 32.74 7.55 12.09
CA ARG A 160 33.75 7.90 13.08
C ARG A 160 33.28 7.45 14.47
N GLY A 161 33.96 6.46 15.05
CA GLY A 161 33.91 6.12 16.47
C GLY A 161 35.25 6.47 17.13
N VAL A 162 35.21 7.45 18.02
CA VAL A 162 36.32 8.02 18.77
C VAL A 162 36.89 7.02 19.78
N GLY A 163 38.19 7.13 20.05
CA GLY A 163 39.02 6.16 20.76
C GLY A 163 38.66 5.85 22.22
N ARG A 164 39.28 4.77 22.70
CA ARG A 164 39.70 4.61 24.10
C ARG A 164 41.05 3.90 24.12
N VAL A 165 41.94 4.48 24.92
CA VAL A 165 43.36 4.18 25.06
C VAL A 165 43.65 3.02 26.03
N SER A 166 44.89 2.53 25.90
CA SER A 166 45.77 1.94 26.93
C SER A 166 45.66 0.44 27.23
N GLY A 167 46.77 -0.26 26.94
CA GLY A 167 47.32 -1.21 27.90
C GLY A 167 48.05 -2.43 27.30
N VAL A 168 49.32 -2.31 26.87
CA VAL A 168 50.57 -2.76 27.51
C VAL A 168 51.03 -4.22 27.23
N HIS A 169 52.35 -4.34 26.95
CA HIS A 169 53.29 -5.49 27.00
C HIS A 169 53.26 -6.49 25.82
N ALA A 170 54.26 -6.50 24.91
CA ALA A 170 55.67 -6.95 25.02
C ALA A 170 55.85 -8.48 24.85
N GLY A 171 56.63 -8.86 23.83
CA GLY A 171 57.03 -10.23 23.47
C GLY A 171 57.53 -10.25 22.01
N THR A 172 58.72 -9.76 21.72
CA THR A 172 59.94 -10.58 21.53
C THR A 172 59.64 -11.76 20.59
N GLY A 173 59.88 -11.65 19.28
CA GLY A 173 61.22 -11.65 18.70
C GLY A 173 61.68 -13.10 18.45
N ALA A 174 61.25 -13.69 17.33
CA ALA A 174 61.81 -14.94 16.82
C ALA A 174 62.03 -14.80 15.31
N LEU A 175 63.30 -14.65 14.93
CA LEU A 175 63.76 -14.68 13.54
C LEU A 175 63.75 -16.13 13.03
N PRO A 176 63.53 -16.34 11.71
CA PRO A 176 63.74 -17.62 11.07
C PRO A 176 65.23 -17.81 10.74
N THR A 177 65.79 -18.99 11.00
CA THR A 177 67.08 -19.40 10.44
C THR A 177 66.92 -20.67 9.62
N ALA A 178 67.40 -20.57 8.39
CA ALA A 178 67.38 -21.58 7.36
C ALA A 178 68.61 -22.50 7.42
N GLN A 179 68.37 -23.78 7.10
CA GLN A 179 69.15 -24.70 6.25
C GLN A 179 70.65 -25.06 6.49
N MET A 180 70.96 -26.30 6.08
CA MET A 180 72.27 -26.93 5.72
C MET A 180 73.10 -27.45 6.91
N SER A 181 73.79 -28.60 6.87
CA SER A 181 74.01 -29.70 5.91
C SER A 181 74.81 -30.82 6.63
N ALA A 182 74.89 -31.99 5.98
CA ALA A 182 75.75 -33.17 6.20
C ALA A 182 75.09 -34.34 6.93
#